data_AF-F7IT01-F1
#
_entry.id   AF-F7IT01-F1
#
_cell.length_a   1.000
_cell.length_b   1.000
_cell.length_c   1.000
_cell.angle_alpha   90.00
_cell.angle_beta   90.00
_cell.angle_gamma   90.00
#
_symmetry.space_group_name_H-M   'P 1'
#
loop_
_entity.id
_entity.type
_entity.pdbx_description
1 polymer ?
#
loop_
_entity_poly.entity_id
_entity_poly.type
_entity_poly.pdbx_seq_one_letter_code
_entity_poly.pdbx_strand_id
1 'polypeptide(L)'
;MPKKEKKAKTPLSEEEQLLLFQQKLLAEEEMAKKKERLLSQFLKDKLAKEEHNSALNLNKINTQWRTVLREVKTRELLKDIEILSQTFERVVDCKDNVIKSLAKDLSEAEEQYTRALCSHLHNVDQLLALQRRRLSLLEESYNMELEALTKEFETERKTIIDQHEKEIRYLQDIFMAMEQNYLDSEYESKLEFQSMWNDLKNMNLEEKHFLRLQLENTVEDLWRKFQDVLKNYTDVTEDLKVAFETLQVKDEKSSKEIEVQMKKIQKLQDAITISKGKIMIHSRESENENRYIRNDKELVLIQLRKLKSQRTQARAASQKNLVKLTLESNATLKALRKIVDKGEKILKLAEICRKFETEEEKVLPFYSSVLTPKEQEGIEENLEELTEELTKLIVDYIGMENFWKRYNKVKLEQLSLQHRRAQLLDINGKLQGMLKQYLDGISVSDVVLSQLNPLFIVNHRSNLPQPSSTPIAHPGDKQHPTT
;
A
#
# COMPACT_ATOMS: atom_id res chain seq x y z
N MET A 1 107.71 -87.63 85.14
CA MET A 1 109.01 -88.35 85.16
C MET A 1 109.19 -89.00 83.78
N PRO A 2 110.39 -89.14 83.19
CA PRO A 2 111.75 -88.70 83.58
C PRO A 2 112.28 -87.60 82.60
N LYS A 3 113.25 -86.70 82.85
CA LYS A 3 114.60 -86.64 83.47
C LYS A 3 115.76 -87.23 82.66
N LYS A 4 116.82 -86.39 82.53
CA LYS A 4 118.25 -86.63 82.17
C LYS A 4 118.59 -86.64 80.67
N GLU A 5 119.75 -86.22 80.17
CA GLU A 5 121.02 -85.72 80.73
C GLU A 5 121.86 -85.04 79.63
N LYS A 6 122.89 -84.28 80.04
CA LYS A 6 123.90 -83.61 79.20
C LYS A 6 125.00 -84.57 78.68
N LYS A 7 125.60 -84.22 77.52
CA LYS A 7 127.03 -84.31 77.08
C LYS A 7 127.06 -84.24 75.53
N ALA A 8 128.11 -83.92 74.77
CA ALA A 8 129.30 -83.07 74.80
C ALA A 8 129.93 -83.18 73.38
N LYS A 9 130.62 -82.12 72.92
CA LYS A 9 131.12 -81.81 71.54
C LYS A 9 132.04 -82.86 70.86
N THR A 10 132.07 -82.84 69.51
CA THR A 10 133.28 -82.74 68.60
C THR A 10 132.87 -82.64 67.09
N PRO A 11 133.73 -82.20 66.12
CA PRO A 11 133.41 -81.15 65.10
C PRO A 11 133.43 -81.55 63.58
N LEU A 12 133.16 -80.55 62.70
CA LEU A 12 133.28 -80.41 61.21
C LEU A 12 131.96 -80.60 60.41
N SER A 13 131.53 -79.81 59.40
CA SER A 13 132.19 -78.96 58.36
C SER A 13 131.36 -77.70 57.97
N GLU A 14 131.99 -76.66 57.41
CA GLU A 14 131.43 -75.31 57.12
C GLU A 14 130.31 -75.26 56.06
N GLU A 15 130.12 -76.30 55.25
CA GLU A 15 129.11 -76.34 54.18
C GLU A 15 127.67 -76.54 54.70
N GLU A 16 127.49 -77.22 55.84
CA GLU A 16 126.16 -77.48 56.40
C GLU A 16 125.54 -76.25 57.09
N GLN A 17 126.38 -75.29 57.52
CA GLN A 17 125.91 -74.03 58.13
C GLN A 17 125.39 -73.04 57.09
N LEU A 18 125.98 -73.01 55.89
CA LEU A 18 125.55 -72.18 54.76
C LEU A 18 124.19 -72.62 54.20
N LEU A 19 123.97 -73.92 54.07
CA LEU A 19 122.71 -74.48 53.58
C LEU A 19 121.54 -74.20 54.53
N LEU A 20 121.77 -74.32 55.84
CA LEU A 20 120.78 -73.96 56.88
C LEU A 20 120.47 -72.46 56.89
N PHE A 21 121.48 -71.61 56.65
CA PHE A 21 121.28 -70.17 56.56
C PHE A 21 120.48 -69.78 55.31
N GLN A 22 120.74 -70.44 54.17
CA GLN A 22 120.01 -70.25 52.92
C GLN A 22 118.56 -70.73 53.03
N GLN A 23 118.31 -71.87 53.68
CA GLN A 23 116.95 -72.35 53.95
C GLN A 23 116.16 -71.40 54.85
N LYS A 24 116.81 -70.78 55.85
CA LYS A 24 116.18 -69.77 56.70
C LYS A 24 115.83 -68.49 55.94
N LEU A 25 116.74 -67.99 55.09
CA LEU A 25 116.48 -66.80 54.28
C LEU A 25 115.34 -67.02 53.27
N LEU A 26 115.30 -68.19 52.62
CA LEU A 26 114.20 -68.54 51.71
C LEU A 26 112.87 -68.71 52.46
N ALA A 27 112.88 -69.30 53.66
CA ALA A 27 111.70 -69.38 54.50
C ALA A 27 111.23 -68.00 54.98
N GLU A 28 112.15 -67.10 55.33
CA GLU A 28 111.84 -65.71 55.72
C GLU A 28 111.30 -64.90 54.55
N GLU A 29 111.85 -65.04 53.34
CA GLU A 29 111.31 -64.42 52.13
C GLU A 29 109.93 -64.99 51.75
N GLU A 30 109.72 -66.30 51.86
CA GLU A 30 108.42 -66.90 51.64
C GLU A 30 107.39 -66.43 52.68
N MET A 31 107.81 -66.26 53.93
CA MET A 31 106.97 -65.70 54.99
C MET A 31 106.69 -64.21 54.78
N ALA A 32 107.65 -63.45 54.25
CA ALA A 32 107.46 -62.05 53.86
C ALA A 32 106.49 -61.93 52.67
N LYS A 33 106.66 -62.75 51.64
CA LYS A 33 105.72 -62.83 50.49
C LYS A 33 104.33 -63.28 50.92
N LYS A 34 104.22 -64.20 51.88
CA LYS A 34 102.92 -64.60 52.47
C LYS A 34 102.27 -63.44 53.22
N LYS A 35 103.03 -62.68 54.02
CA LYS A 35 102.55 -61.48 54.73
C LYS A 35 102.13 -60.37 53.75
N GLU A 36 102.90 -60.13 52.70
CA GLU A 36 102.60 -59.14 51.66
C GLU A 36 101.36 -59.50 50.85
N ARG A 37 101.20 -60.79 50.50
CA ARG A 37 99.98 -61.31 49.86
C ARG A 37 98.77 -61.16 50.77
N LEU A 38 98.90 -61.50 52.06
CA LEU A 38 97.83 -61.31 53.04
C LEU A 38 97.44 -59.84 53.18
N LEU A 39 98.41 -58.91 53.23
CA LEU A 39 98.15 -57.48 53.32
C LEU A 39 97.50 -56.94 52.03
N SER A 40 97.99 -57.35 50.87
CA SER A 40 97.43 -56.95 49.57
C SER A 40 96.01 -57.48 49.39
N GLN A 41 95.74 -58.70 49.85
CA GLN A 41 94.40 -59.30 49.84
C GLN A 41 93.47 -58.58 50.82
N PHE A 42 93.96 -58.21 52.01
CA PHE A 42 93.21 -57.39 52.96
C PHE A 42 92.86 -56.00 52.42
N LEU A 43 93.79 -55.33 51.71
CA LEU A 43 93.54 -54.03 51.09
C LEU A 43 92.57 -54.14 49.92
N LYS A 44 92.67 -55.17 49.08
CA LYS A 44 91.69 -55.45 48.02
C LYS A 44 90.30 -55.72 48.60
N ASP A 45 90.21 -56.49 49.67
CA ASP A 45 88.93 -56.76 50.35
C ASP A 45 88.36 -55.50 51.03
N LYS A 46 89.22 -54.64 51.58
CA LYS A 46 88.83 -53.32 52.12
C LYS A 46 88.29 -52.39 51.03
N LEU A 47 89.01 -52.28 49.91
CA LEU A 47 88.60 -51.47 48.76
C LEU A 47 87.29 -51.99 48.17
N ALA A 48 87.16 -53.30 47.95
CA ALA A 48 85.93 -53.90 47.43
C ALA A 48 84.74 -53.69 48.38
N LYS A 49 84.97 -53.76 49.71
CA LYS A 49 83.94 -53.43 50.71
C LYS A 49 83.58 -51.94 50.68
N GLU A 50 84.55 -51.05 50.51
CA GLU A 50 84.30 -49.61 50.42
C GLU A 50 83.57 -49.24 49.13
N GLU A 51 83.97 -49.80 47.98
CA GLU A 51 83.26 -49.66 46.71
C GLU A 51 81.83 -50.19 46.79
N HIS A 52 81.64 -51.39 47.36
CA HIS A 52 80.32 -51.96 47.58
C HIS A 52 79.46 -51.08 48.50
N ASN A 53 80.03 -50.60 49.61
CA ASN A 53 79.34 -49.69 50.52
C ASN A 53 79.02 -48.34 49.88
N SER A 54 79.91 -47.80 49.04
CA SER A 54 79.68 -46.55 48.31
C SER A 54 78.55 -46.68 47.29
N ALA A 55 78.50 -47.79 46.55
CA ALA A 55 77.43 -48.10 45.61
C ALA A 55 76.08 -48.30 46.33
N LEU A 56 76.09 -49.01 47.47
CA LEU A 56 74.91 -49.17 48.31
C LEU A 56 74.43 -47.82 48.89
N ASN A 57 75.35 -46.98 49.37
CA ASN A 57 75.02 -45.67 49.92
C ASN A 57 74.50 -44.73 48.83
N LEU A 58 75.09 -44.74 47.63
CA LEU A 58 74.61 -43.98 46.48
C LEU A 58 73.20 -44.42 46.08
N ASN A 59 72.92 -45.73 46.06
CA ASN A 59 71.58 -46.25 45.79
C ASN A 59 70.58 -45.84 46.86
N LYS A 60 70.95 -45.88 48.15
CA LYS A 60 70.11 -45.39 49.26
C LYS A 60 69.79 -43.90 49.10
N ILE A 61 70.80 -43.08 48.84
CA ILE A 61 70.67 -41.64 48.61
C ILE A 61 69.79 -41.37 47.39
N ASN A 62 70.01 -42.05 46.26
CA ASN A 62 69.17 -41.93 45.07
C ASN A 62 67.72 -42.34 45.33
N THR A 63 67.50 -43.39 46.13
CA THR A 63 66.14 -43.81 46.49
C THR A 63 65.44 -42.75 47.33
N GLN A 64 66.15 -42.17 48.31
CA GLN A 64 65.67 -41.07 49.14
C GLN A 64 65.39 -39.80 48.31
N TRP A 65 66.28 -39.42 47.39
CA TRP A 65 66.06 -38.29 46.48
C TRP A 65 64.88 -38.52 45.55
N ARG A 66 64.69 -39.74 45.02
CA ARG A 66 63.53 -40.07 44.21
C ARG A 66 62.22 -39.99 45.00
N THR A 67 62.20 -40.33 46.28
CA THR A 67 61.02 -40.12 47.12
C THR A 67 60.76 -38.63 47.33
N VAL A 68 61.77 -37.86 47.72
CA VAL A 68 61.63 -36.40 47.94
C VAL A 68 61.21 -35.68 46.65
N LEU A 69 61.86 -35.96 45.51
CA LEU A 69 61.51 -35.36 44.22
C LEU A 69 60.10 -35.73 43.76
N ARG A 70 59.67 -36.98 43.99
CA ARG A 70 58.28 -37.39 43.71
C ARG A 70 57.31 -36.63 44.59
N GLU A 71 57.57 -36.50 45.88
CA GLU A 71 56.72 -35.73 46.81
C GLU A 71 56.65 -34.23 46.50
N VAL A 72 57.75 -33.64 46.05
CA VAL A 72 57.75 -32.24 45.58
C VAL A 72 56.96 -32.14 44.28
N LYS A 73 57.19 -33.04 43.32
CA LYS A 73 56.51 -32.98 42.03
C LYS A 73 55.02 -33.26 42.13
N THR A 74 54.60 -34.19 42.98
CA THR A 74 53.18 -34.44 43.24
C THR A 74 52.51 -33.22 43.87
N ARG A 75 53.18 -32.53 44.82
CA ARG A 75 52.67 -31.28 45.39
C ARG A 75 52.54 -30.15 44.38
N GLU A 76 53.50 -30.01 43.46
CA GLU A 76 53.39 -29.06 42.34
C GLU A 76 52.20 -29.38 41.44
N LEU A 77 52.09 -30.64 40.99
CA LEU A 77 51.00 -31.06 40.10
C LEU A 77 49.62 -30.90 40.74
N LEU A 78 49.49 -31.17 42.04
CA LEU A 78 48.23 -30.94 42.76
C LEU A 78 47.85 -29.45 42.78
N LYS A 79 48.83 -28.55 42.96
CA LYS A 79 48.57 -27.10 42.87
C LYS A 79 48.18 -26.69 41.45
N ASP A 80 48.86 -27.21 40.44
CA ASP A 80 48.53 -26.90 39.04
C ASP A 80 47.12 -27.39 38.68
N ILE A 81 46.71 -28.58 39.15
CA ILE A 81 45.36 -29.11 38.99
C ILE A 81 44.33 -28.22 39.69
N GLU A 82 44.61 -27.75 40.90
CA GLU A 82 43.72 -26.86 41.66
C GLU A 82 43.57 -25.49 40.98
N ILE A 83 44.66 -24.90 40.49
CA ILE A 83 44.60 -23.67 39.71
C ILE A 83 43.76 -23.89 38.45
N LEU A 84 43.99 -25.00 37.75
CA LEU A 84 43.27 -25.32 36.53
C LEU A 84 41.77 -25.54 36.81
N SER A 85 41.40 -26.25 37.88
CA SER A 85 40.00 -26.45 38.25
C SER A 85 39.31 -25.13 38.56
N GLN A 86 39.95 -24.23 39.31
CA GLN A 86 39.41 -22.89 39.58
C GLN A 86 39.25 -22.06 38.30
N THR A 87 40.19 -22.15 37.35
CA THR A 87 40.03 -21.46 36.06
C THR A 87 38.88 -22.02 35.24
N PHE A 88 38.70 -23.34 35.24
CA PHE A 88 37.57 -23.97 34.55
C PHE A 88 36.24 -23.59 35.18
N GLU A 89 36.12 -23.60 36.51
CA GLU A 89 34.90 -23.16 37.21
C GLU A 89 34.53 -21.73 36.82
N ARG A 90 35.50 -20.79 36.84
CA ARG A 90 35.24 -19.40 36.41
C ARG A 90 34.77 -19.31 34.96
N VAL A 91 35.35 -20.09 34.06
CA VAL A 91 34.94 -20.10 32.64
C VAL A 91 33.54 -20.68 32.48
N VAL A 92 33.21 -21.74 33.23
CA VAL A 92 31.86 -22.33 33.28
C VAL A 92 30.87 -21.30 33.79
N ASP A 93 31.14 -20.63 34.91
CA ASP A 93 30.27 -19.58 35.46
C ASP A 93 30.05 -18.44 34.45
N CYS A 94 31.11 -18.00 33.76
CA CYS A 94 30.98 -16.98 32.72
C CYS A 94 30.08 -17.46 31.57
N LYS A 95 30.25 -18.70 31.11
CA LYS A 95 29.41 -19.29 30.05
C LYS A 95 27.97 -19.46 30.50
N ASP A 96 27.73 -19.94 31.72
CA ASP A 96 26.40 -20.09 32.29
C ASP A 96 25.69 -18.75 32.45
N ASN A 97 26.42 -17.69 32.82
CA ASN A 97 25.86 -16.34 32.88
C ASN A 97 25.46 -15.84 31.48
N VAL A 98 26.29 -16.09 30.45
CA VAL A 98 25.94 -15.76 29.06
C VAL A 98 24.75 -16.57 28.57
N ILE A 99 24.67 -17.87 28.91
CA ILE A 99 23.51 -18.70 28.55
C ILE A 99 22.24 -18.17 29.22
N LYS A 100 22.30 -17.80 30.51
CA LYS A 100 21.18 -17.23 31.24
C LYS A 100 20.74 -15.88 30.66
N SER A 101 21.67 -15.00 30.28
CA SER A 101 21.32 -13.74 29.65
C SER A 101 20.67 -13.95 28.29
N LEU A 102 21.25 -14.82 27.44
CA LEU A 102 20.67 -15.14 26.13
C LEU A 102 19.29 -15.79 26.25
N ALA A 103 19.06 -16.67 27.23
CA ALA A 103 17.75 -17.27 27.47
C ALA A 103 16.72 -16.21 27.88
N LYS A 104 17.13 -15.24 28.70
CA LYS A 104 16.28 -14.11 29.09
C LYS A 104 15.97 -13.21 27.89
N ASP A 105 16.97 -12.82 27.11
CA ASP A 105 16.80 -12.00 25.91
C ASP A 105 15.86 -12.68 24.89
N LEU A 106 15.97 -14.01 24.74
CA LEU A 106 15.09 -14.78 23.88
C LEU A 106 13.64 -14.77 24.38
N SER A 107 13.43 -14.96 25.70
CA SER A 107 12.09 -14.86 26.28
C SER A 107 11.48 -13.47 26.14
N GLU A 108 12.26 -12.41 26.34
CA GLU A 108 11.80 -11.03 26.16
C GLU A 108 11.45 -10.73 24.70
N ALA A 109 12.25 -11.22 23.74
CA ALA A 109 11.98 -11.09 22.32
C ALA A 109 10.69 -11.82 21.89
N GLU A 110 10.47 -13.04 22.41
CA GLU A 110 9.23 -13.78 22.17
C GLU A 110 8.00 -13.07 22.74
N GLU A 111 8.09 -12.53 23.96
CA GLU A 111 7.01 -11.74 24.55
C GLU A 111 6.74 -10.45 23.77
N GLN A 112 7.78 -9.76 23.30
CA GLN A 112 7.62 -8.58 22.45
C GLN A 112 6.94 -8.93 21.12
N TYR A 113 7.38 -10.02 20.48
CA TYR A 113 6.78 -10.51 19.23
C TYR A 113 5.31 -10.87 19.41
N THR A 114 4.96 -11.63 20.46
CA THR A 114 3.57 -12.02 20.73
C THR A 114 2.69 -10.80 21.02
N ARG A 115 3.15 -9.83 21.81
CA ARG A 115 2.41 -8.57 22.03
C ARG A 115 2.21 -7.78 20.74
N ALA A 116 3.24 -7.64 19.92
CA ALA A 116 3.16 -6.96 18.64
C ALA A 116 2.17 -7.66 17.68
N LEU A 117 2.21 -9.00 17.63
CA LEU A 117 1.28 -9.80 16.84
C LEU A 117 -0.16 -9.64 17.33
N CYS A 118 -0.40 -9.73 18.65
CA CYS A 118 -1.74 -9.53 19.21
C CYS A 118 -2.27 -8.12 18.92
N SER A 119 -1.44 -7.08 19.05
CA SER A 119 -1.83 -5.72 18.70
C SER A 119 -2.15 -5.57 17.21
N HIS A 120 -1.33 -6.17 16.33
CA HIS A 120 -1.60 -6.17 14.89
C HIS A 120 -2.91 -6.88 14.54
N LEU A 121 -3.15 -8.07 15.09
CA LEU A 121 -4.39 -8.82 14.88
C LEU A 121 -5.61 -8.02 15.38
N HIS A 122 -5.51 -7.38 16.53
CA HIS A 122 -6.57 -6.52 17.04
C HIS A 122 -6.87 -5.34 16.09
N ASN A 123 -5.84 -4.70 15.53
CA ASN A 123 -6.03 -3.64 14.54
C ASN A 123 -6.68 -4.16 13.25
N VAL A 124 -6.31 -5.36 12.80
CA VAL A 124 -6.94 -6.02 11.65
C VAL A 124 -8.42 -6.31 11.94
N ASP A 125 -8.75 -6.81 13.13
CA ASP A 125 -10.13 -7.08 13.53
C ASP A 125 -10.98 -5.79 13.57
N GLN A 126 -10.42 -4.69 14.09
CA GLN A 126 -11.09 -3.38 14.04
C GLN A 126 -11.34 -2.93 12.60
N LEU A 127 -10.36 -3.10 11.71
CA LEU A 127 -10.51 -2.75 10.29
C LEU A 127 -11.56 -3.63 9.60
N LEU A 128 -11.60 -4.92 9.92
CA LEU A 128 -12.64 -5.83 9.44
C LEU A 128 -14.03 -5.43 9.95
N ALA A 129 -14.15 -5.03 11.22
CA ALA A 129 -15.42 -4.54 11.77
C ALA A 129 -15.91 -3.26 11.06
N LEU A 130 -15.00 -2.32 10.78
CA LEU A 130 -15.32 -1.12 10.00
C LEU A 130 -15.77 -1.46 8.57
N GLN A 131 -15.10 -2.40 7.89
CA GLN A 131 -15.51 -2.83 6.55
C GLN A 131 -16.86 -3.57 6.56
N ARG A 132 -17.11 -4.43 7.55
CA ARG A 132 -18.41 -5.09 7.71
C ARG A 132 -19.54 -4.07 7.91
N ARG A 133 -19.33 -3.07 8.75
CA ARG A 133 -20.30 -1.97 8.95
C ARG A 133 -20.51 -1.15 7.68
N ARG A 134 -19.45 -0.86 6.93
CA ARG A 134 -19.57 -0.16 5.65
C ARG A 134 -20.39 -0.97 4.65
N LEU A 135 -20.15 -2.28 4.56
CA LEU A 135 -20.88 -3.18 3.68
C LEU A 135 -22.35 -3.29 4.09
N SER A 136 -22.66 -3.41 5.39
CA SER A 136 -24.04 -3.47 5.86
C SER A 136 -24.81 -2.19 5.56
N LEU A 137 -24.21 -1.01 5.77
CA LEU A 137 -24.83 0.27 5.43
C LEU A 137 -25.06 0.40 3.91
N LEU A 138 -24.13 -0.09 3.11
CA LEU A 138 -24.28 -0.09 1.65
C LEU A 138 -25.42 -1.02 1.21
N GLU A 139 -25.50 -2.21 1.79
CA GLU A 139 -26.57 -3.18 1.54
C GLU A 139 -27.93 -2.62 1.97
N GLU A 140 -28.02 -2.01 3.16
CA GLU A 140 -29.22 -1.33 3.64
C GLU A 140 -29.64 -0.21 2.68
N SER A 141 -28.71 0.65 2.25
CA SER A 141 -29.01 1.73 1.29
C SER A 141 -29.52 1.21 -0.04
N TYR A 142 -28.88 0.16 -0.57
CA TYR A 142 -29.28 -0.49 -1.81
C TYR A 142 -30.69 -1.10 -1.69
N ASN A 143 -30.96 -1.80 -0.60
CA ASN A 143 -32.27 -2.40 -0.36
C ASN A 143 -33.36 -1.33 -0.20
N MET A 144 -33.07 -0.22 0.49
CA MET A 144 -34.00 0.91 0.60
C MET A 144 -34.31 1.54 -0.77
N GLU A 145 -33.28 1.75 -1.61
CA GLU A 145 -33.46 2.29 -2.97
C GLU A 145 -34.26 1.31 -3.84
N LEU A 146 -33.97 0.02 -3.75
CA LEU A 146 -34.70 -1.02 -4.46
C LEU A 146 -36.17 -1.06 -4.04
N GLU A 147 -36.45 -1.02 -2.73
CA GLU A 147 -37.81 -0.96 -2.19
C GLU A 147 -38.57 0.31 -2.61
N ALA A 148 -37.91 1.47 -2.60
CA ALA A 148 -38.51 2.71 -3.04
C ALA A 148 -38.89 2.63 -4.53
N LEU A 149 -37.96 2.18 -5.38
CA LEU A 149 -38.17 2.06 -6.81
C LEU A 149 -39.26 1.04 -7.16
N THR A 150 -39.26 -0.11 -6.49
CA THR A 150 -40.32 -1.12 -6.66
C THR A 150 -41.69 -0.60 -6.25
N LYS A 151 -41.78 0.13 -5.13
CA LYS A 151 -43.03 0.79 -4.70
C LYS A 151 -43.49 1.82 -5.74
N GLU A 152 -42.59 2.65 -6.25
CA GLU A 152 -42.90 3.62 -7.32
C GLU A 152 -43.48 2.92 -8.56
N PHE A 153 -42.79 1.90 -9.09
CA PHE A 153 -43.28 1.12 -10.23
C PHE A 153 -44.62 0.44 -9.97
N GLU A 154 -44.83 -0.12 -8.78
CA GLU A 154 -46.11 -0.73 -8.43
C GLU A 154 -47.24 0.30 -8.35
N THR A 155 -46.97 1.49 -7.82
CA THR A 155 -47.95 2.57 -7.77
C THR A 155 -48.29 3.09 -9.17
N GLU A 156 -47.29 3.33 -10.02
CA GLU A 156 -47.51 3.71 -11.41
C GLU A 156 -48.32 2.64 -12.15
N ARG A 157 -47.92 1.37 -12.02
CA ARG A 157 -48.66 0.24 -12.61
C ARG A 157 -50.12 0.23 -12.15
N LYS A 158 -50.40 0.41 -10.86
CA LYS A 158 -51.77 0.49 -10.34
C LYS A 158 -52.54 1.66 -10.95
N THR A 159 -51.94 2.85 -11.00
CA THR A 159 -52.60 4.03 -11.59
C THR A 159 -52.94 3.85 -13.06
N ILE A 160 -52.05 3.22 -13.84
CA ILE A 160 -52.30 2.91 -15.26
C ILE A 160 -53.44 1.92 -15.41
N ILE A 161 -53.45 0.85 -14.61
CA ILE A 161 -54.52 -0.16 -14.64
C ILE A 161 -55.87 0.49 -14.25
N ASP A 162 -55.90 1.28 -13.18
CA ASP A 162 -57.12 1.95 -12.72
C ASP A 162 -57.65 2.97 -13.75
N GLN A 163 -56.76 3.70 -14.42
CA GLN A 163 -57.13 4.61 -15.51
C GLN A 163 -57.70 3.83 -16.69
N HIS A 164 -57.03 2.76 -17.11
CA HIS A 164 -57.47 1.91 -18.20
C HIS A 164 -58.84 1.30 -17.91
N GLU A 165 -59.08 0.81 -16.70
CA GLU A 165 -60.39 0.27 -16.29
C GLU A 165 -61.48 1.34 -16.31
N LYS A 166 -61.18 2.58 -15.87
CA LYS A 166 -62.14 3.69 -15.93
C LYS A 166 -62.48 4.06 -17.37
N GLU A 167 -61.49 4.09 -18.26
CA GLU A 167 -61.69 4.34 -19.69
C GLU A 167 -62.54 3.24 -20.33
N ILE A 168 -62.28 1.96 -20.01
CA ILE A 168 -63.10 0.84 -20.49
C ILE A 168 -64.55 1.00 -20.04
N ARG A 169 -64.79 1.28 -18.75
CA ARG A 169 -66.16 1.44 -18.22
C ARG A 169 -66.87 2.63 -18.88
N TYR A 170 -66.17 3.75 -19.05
CA TYR A 170 -66.71 4.92 -19.75
C TYR A 170 -67.10 4.61 -21.19
N LEU A 171 -66.27 3.87 -21.93
CA LEU A 171 -66.59 3.45 -23.30
C LEU A 171 -67.77 2.48 -23.33
N GLN A 172 -67.89 1.58 -22.35
CA GLN A 172 -69.05 0.70 -22.21
C GLN A 172 -70.33 1.51 -21.95
N ASP A 173 -70.28 2.53 -21.09
CA ASP A 173 -71.43 3.39 -20.81
C ASP A 173 -71.86 4.19 -22.04
N ILE A 174 -70.91 4.76 -22.80
CA ILE A 174 -71.20 5.43 -24.08
C ILE A 174 -71.85 4.45 -25.05
N PHE A 175 -71.29 3.24 -25.16
CA PHE A 175 -71.80 2.22 -26.08
C PHE A 175 -73.25 1.85 -25.74
N MET A 176 -73.55 1.60 -24.46
CA MET A 176 -74.92 1.32 -24.00
C MET A 176 -75.87 2.51 -24.27
N ALA A 177 -75.43 3.74 -23.99
CA ALA A 177 -76.24 4.93 -24.27
C ALA A 177 -76.50 5.12 -25.77
N MET A 178 -75.49 4.84 -26.60
CA MET A 178 -75.59 4.89 -28.05
C MET A 178 -76.56 3.83 -28.58
N GLU A 179 -76.46 2.58 -28.12
CA GLU A 179 -77.40 1.50 -28.45
C GLU A 179 -78.83 1.86 -28.05
N GLN A 180 -79.04 2.40 -26.85
CA GLN A 180 -80.36 2.83 -26.40
C GLN A 180 -80.93 3.94 -27.30
N ASN A 181 -80.15 4.97 -27.62
CA ASN A 181 -80.57 6.03 -28.54
C ASN A 181 -80.92 5.49 -29.94
N TYR A 182 -80.18 4.51 -30.44
CA TYR A 182 -80.52 3.85 -31.70
C TYR A 182 -81.84 3.10 -31.62
N LEU A 183 -82.08 2.34 -30.54
CA LEU A 183 -83.34 1.62 -30.33
C LEU A 183 -84.53 2.59 -30.21
N ASP A 184 -84.36 3.70 -29.49
CA ASP A 184 -85.38 4.73 -29.33
C ASP A 184 -85.67 5.42 -30.66
N SER A 185 -84.64 5.78 -31.44
CA SER A 185 -84.80 6.38 -32.77
C SER A 185 -85.45 5.43 -33.78
N GLU A 186 -85.10 4.13 -33.74
CA GLU A 186 -85.79 3.11 -34.53
C GLU A 186 -87.26 2.97 -34.13
N TYR A 187 -87.55 3.03 -32.83
CA TYR A 187 -88.91 2.94 -32.31
C TYR A 187 -89.75 4.15 -32.73
N GLU A 188 -89.22 5.37 -32.58
CA GLU A 188 -89.85 6.61 -33.05
C GLU A 188 -90.11 6.54 -34.57
N SER A 189 -89.12 6.13 -35.36
CA SER A 189 -89.28 5.96 -36.81
C SER A 189 -90.39 4.97 -37.17
N LYS A 190 -90.51 3.86 -36.42
CA LYS A 190 -91.60 2.88 -36.59
C LYS A 190 -92.96 3.46 -36.19
N LEU A 191 -93.04 4.26 -35.13
CA LEU A 191 -94.27 4.94 -34.71
C LEU A 191 -94.70 6.00 -35.72
N GLU A 192 -93.77 6.84 -36.19
CA GLU A 192 -94.04 7.84 -37.23
C GLU A 192 -94.56 7.17 -38.50
N PHE A 193 -93.93 6.07 -38.94
CA PHE A 193 -94.40 5.29 -40.08
C PHE A 193 -95.84 4.78 -39.87
N GLN A 194 -96.16 4.25 -38.69
CA GLN A 194 -97.52 3.81 -38.36
C GLN A 194 -98.52 4.97 -38.34
N SER A 195 -98.15 6.14 -37.82
CA SER A 195 -98.97 7.34 -37.84
C SER A 195 -99.26 7.78 -39.26
N MET A 196 -98.22 7.95 -40.08
CA MET A 196 -98.36 8.32 -41.50
C MET A 196 -99.23 7.33 -42.26
N TRP A 197 -99.09 6.03 -41.98
CA TRP A 197 -99.93 4.99 -42.57
C TRP A 197 -101.40 5.12 -42.17
N ASN A 198 -101.68 5.39 -40.89
CA ASN A 198 -103.04 5.63 -40.39
C ASN A 198 -103.65 6.92 -40.98
N ASP A 199 -102.88 8.00 -41.07
CA ASP A 199 -103.33 9.25 -41.67
C ASP A 199 -103.67 9.06 -43.15
N LEU A 200 -102.83 8.34 -43.90
CA LEU A 200 -103.10 8.02 -45.31
C LEU A 200 -104.34 7.14 -45.47
N LYS A 201 -104.56 6.20 -44.54
CA LYS A 201 -105.79 5.39 -44.50
C LYS A 201 -107.02 6.25 -44.20
N ASN A 202 -106.93 7.19 -43.26
CA ASN A 202 -108.02 8.11 -42.93
C ASN A 202 -108.33 9.05 -44.09
N MET A 203 -107.31 9.64 -44.73
CA MET A 203 -107.47 10.47 -45.93
C MET A 203 -108.19 9.70 -47.04
N ASN A 204 -107.81 8.44 -47.27
CA ASN A 204 -108.50 7.60 -48.27
C ASN A 204 -109.97 7.35 -47.90
N LEU A 205 -110.27 7.12 -46.60
CA LEU A 205 -111.66 7.00 -46.12
C LEU A 205 -112.43 8.32 -46.32
N GLU A 206 -111.83 9.46 -46.00
CA GLU A 206 -112.41 10.79 -46.19
C GLU A 206 -112.65 11.10 -47.68
N GLU A 207 -111.70 10.80 -48.56
CA GLU A 207 -111.86 10.91 -50.02
C GLU A 207 -113.00 10.04 -50.51
N LYS A 208 -113.11 8.79 -50.03
CA LYS A 208 -114.23 7.90 -50.34
C LYS A 208 -115.56 8.47 -49.85
N HIS A 209 -115.61 9.06 -48.65
CA HIS A 209 -116.80 9.71 -48.12
C HIS A 209 -117.17 10.97 -48.92
N PHE A 210 -116.17 11.77 -49.29
CA PHE A 210 -116.34 12.95 -50.11
C PHE A 210 -116.86 12.60 -51.51
N LEU A 211 -116.28 11.59 -52.16
CA LEU A 211 -116.76 11.05 -53.43
C LEU A 211 -118.20 10.53 -53.32
N ARG A 212 -118.54 9.86 -52.22
CA ARG A 212 -119.94 9.45 -51.96
C ARG A 212 -120.86 10.66 -51.86
N LEU A 213 -120.50 11.68 -51.08
CA LEU A 213 -121.29 12.89 -50.92
C LEU A 213 -121.43 13.66 -52.24
N GLN A 214 -120.35 13.75 -53.03
CA GLN A 214 -120.40 14.32 -54.38
C GLN A 214 -121.34 13.54 -55.28
N LEU A 215 -121.29 12.20 -55.25
CA LEU A 215 -122.20 11.37 -56.03
C LEU A 215 -123.66 11.57 -55.58
N GLU A 216 -123.93 11.60 -54.27
CA GLU A 216 -125.24 11.93 -53.71
C GLU A 216 -125.72 13.31 -54.18
N ASN A 217 -124.87 14.35 -54.10
CA ASN A 217 -125.16 15.69 -54.60
C ASN A 217 -125.40 15.72 -56.11
N THR A 218 -124.64 14.97 -56.92
CA THR A 218 -124.89 14.90 -58.37
C THR A 218 -126.21 14.23 -58.69
N VAL A 219 -126.64 13.25 -57.89
CA VAL A 219 -127.97 12.64 -58.02
C VAL A 219 -129.06 13.67 -57.66
N GLU A 220 -128.88 14.44 -56.60
CA GLU A 220 -129.79 15.54 -56.24
C GLU A 220 -129.82 16.66 -57.30
N ASP A 221 -128.67 17.01 -57.88
CA ASP A 221 -128.56 18.02 -58.94
C ASP A 221 -129.17 17.52 -60.25
N LEU A 222 -129.02 16.23 -60.60
CA LEU A 222 -129.73 15.64 -61.73
C LEU A 222 -131.24 15.65 -61.52
N TRP A 223 -131.69 15.45 -60.28
CA TRP A 223 -133.10 15.58 -59.89
C TRP A 223 -133.60 17.03 -60.03
N ARG A 224 -132.80 18.03 -59.62
CA ARG A 224 -133.11 19.46 -59.86
C ARG A 224 -133.08 19.84 -61.33
N LYS A 225 -132.08 19.39 -62.10
CA LYS A 225 -131.99 19.61 -63.55
C LYS A 225 -133.19 19.02 -64.29
N PHE A 226 -133.73 17.89 -63.83
CA PHE A 226 -135.00 17.36 -64.35
C PHE A 226 -136.18 18.31 -64.09
N GLN A 227 -136.24 18.99 -62.94
CA GLN A 227 -137.24 20.03 -62.67
C GLN A 227 -136.97 21.34 -63.43
N ASP A 228 -135.71 21.71 -63.63
CA ASP A 228 -135.31 22.96 -64.28
C ASP A 228 -135.37 22.88 -65.82
N VAL A 229 -135.15 21.73 -66.46
CA VAL A 229 -135.34 21.56 -67.92
C VAL A 229 -136.79 21.81 -68.33
N LEU A 230 -137.75 21.56 -67.44
CA LEU A 230 -139.17 21.93 -67.64
C LEU A 230 -139.42 23.44 -67.54
N LYS A 231 -138.55 24.18 -66.83
CA LYS A 231 -138.65 25.62 -66.58
C LYS A 231 -137.78 26.45 -67.52
N ASN A 232 -136.70 25.88 -68.05
CA ASN A 232 -135.69 26.54 -68.88
C ASN A 232 -135.92 26.40 -70.39
N TYR A 233 -137.03 25.84 -70.87
CA TYR A 233 -137.42 26.00 -72.28
C TYR A 233 -138.01 27.38 -72.57
N THR A 234 -138.50 28.08 -71.53
CA THR A 234 -139.19 29.37 -71.64
C THR A 234 -138.28 30.60 -71.57
N ASP A 235 -137.06 30.49 -71.03
CA ASP A 235 -136.24 31.66 -70.70
C ASP A 235 -134.89 31.73 -71.46
N VAL A 236 -134.73 31.00 -72.59
CA VAL A 236 -133.49 30.91 -73.39
C VAL A 236 -133.27 32.12 -74.32
N THR A 237 -133.07 33.29 -73.74
CA THR A 237 -132.42 34.40 -74.45
C THR A 237 -131.51 35.11 -73.47
N GLU A 238 -130.18 34.89 -73.57
CA GLU A 238 -129.10 35.87 -73.33
C GLU A 238 -127.72 35.19 -73.16
N ASP A 239 -127.21 34.61 -74.25
CA ASP A 239 -125.86 34.00 -74.38
C ASP A 239 -124.67 35.00 -74.26
N LEU A 240 -124.83 36.17 -73.64
CA LEU A 240 -123.79 37.21 -73.56
C LEU A 240 -122.96 37.20 -72.26
N LYS A 241 -123.25 36.33 -71.29
CA LYS A 241 -122.48 36.20 -70.03
C LYS A 241 -121.24 35.29 -70.12
N VAL A 242 -121.20 34.33 -71.05
CA VAL A 242 -120.18 33.27 -71.09
C VAL A 242 -118.79 33.78 -71.54
N ALA A 243 -118.72 34.88 -72.29
CA ALA A 243 -117.44 35.38 -72.81
C ALA A 243 -116.56 36.07 -71.73
N PHE A 244 -117.16 36.66 -70.69
CA PHE A 244 -116.43 37.40 -69.65
C PHE A 244 -115.78 36.50 -68.59
N GLU A 245 -116.42 35.38 -68.23
CA GLU A 245 -115.91 34.43 -67.23
C GLU A 245 -114.62 33.72 -67.67
N THR A 246 -114.41 33.52 -68.98
CA THR A 246 -113.21 32.86 -69.50
C THR A 246 -111.93 33.68 -69.37
N LEU A 247 -112.05 35.02 -69.32
CA LEU A 247 -110.93 35.94 -69.15
C LEU A 247 -110.57 36.13 -67.67
N GLN A 248 -111.53 36.10 -66.75
CA GLN A 248 -111.31 36.20 -65.30
C GLN A 248 -110.52 35.01 -64.73
N VAL A 249 -110.77 33.80 -65.23
CA VAL A 249 -110.10 32.56 -64.75
C VAL A 249 -108.61 32.49 -65.15
N LYS A 250 -108.20 33.17 -66.24
CA LYS A 250 -106.80 33.19 -66.67
C LYS A 250 -105.95 34.13 -65.81
N ASP A 251 -106.50 35.26 -65.40
CA ASP A 251 -105.80 36.27 -64.59
C ASP A 251 -105.58 35.80 -63.14
N GLU A 252 -106.53 35.07 -62.57
CA GLU A 252 -106.37 34.43 -61.25
C GLU A 252 -105.26 33.36 -61.22
N LYS A 253 -105.06 32.62 -62.31
CA LYS A 253 -104.03 31.58 -62.38
C LYS A 253 -102.63 32.19 -62.43
N SER A 254 -102.41 33.23 -63.24
CA SER A 254 -101.14 33.95 -63.28
C SER A 254 -100.82 34.64 -61.95
N SER A 255 -101.82 35.21 -61.26
CA SER A 255 -101.60 35.84 -59.96
C SER A 255 -101.14 34.84 -58.88
N LYS A 256 -101.74 33.64 -58.84
CA LYS A 256 -101.35 32.58 -57.89
C LYS A 256 -99.93 32.06 -58.16
N GLU A 257 -99.54 31.97 -59.43
CA GLU A 257 -98.22 31.48 -59.83
C GLU A 257 -97.10 32.48 -59.49
N ILE A 258 -97.35 33.78 -59.66
CA ILE A 258 -96.45 34.86 -59.22
C ILE A 258 -96.25 34.82 -57.70
N GLU A 259 -97.31 34.59 -56.92
CA GLU A 259 -97.23 34.52 -55.46
C GLU A 259 -96.38 33.34 -54.97
N VAL A 260 -96.48 32.17 -55.63
CA VAL A 260 -95.65 30.99 -55.33
C VAL A 260 -94.18 31.26 -55.65
N GLN A 261 -93.88 31.89 -56.78
CA GLN A 261 -92.51 32.23 -57.15
C GLN A 261 -91.91 33.28 -56.21
N MET A 262 -92.68 34.30 -55.80
CA MET A 262 -92.27 35.29 -54.79
C MET A 262 -91.91 34.63 -53.45
N LYS A 263 -92.73 33.69 -52.96
CA LYS A 263 -92.45 32.93 -51.73
C LYS A 263 -91.18 32.07 -51.86
N LYS A 264 -90.94 31.48 -53.03
CA LYS A 264 -89.73 30.67 -53.29
C LYS A 264 -88.47 31.54 -53.31
N ILE A 265 -88.54 32.71 -53.94
CA ILE A 265 -87.44 33.70 -53.94
C ILE A 265 -87.13 34.13 -52.50
N GLN A 266 -88.14 34.46 -51.69
CA GLN A 266 -87.93 34.85 -50.30
C GLN A 266 -87.22 33.76 -49.49
N LYS A 267 -87.66 32.50 -49.60
CA LYS A 267 -87.01 31.36 -48.91
C LYS A 267 -85.54 31.18 -49.32
N LEU A 268 -85.23 31.33 -50.60
CA LEU A 268 -83.85 31.26 -51.09
C LEU A 268 -83.01 32.44 -50.57
N GLN A 269 -83.61 33.64 -50.49
CA GLN A 269 -82.95 34.83 -49.98
C GLN A 269 -82.64 34.70 -48.48
N ASP A 270 -83.55 34.15 -47.69
CA ASP A 270 -83.34 33.84 -46.26
C ASP A 270 -82.28 32.74 -46.07
N ALA A 271 -82.25 31.72 -46.93
CA ALA A 271 -81.20 30.70 -46.89
C ALA A 271 -79.80 31.26 -47.22
N ILE A 272 -79.72 32.24 -48.13
CA ILE A 272 -78.49 32.95 -48.47
C ILE A 272 -78.03 33.81 -47.29
N THR A 273 -78.92 34.54 -46.61
CA THR A 273 -78.56 35.38 -45.45
C THR A 273 -78.05 34.53 -44.29
N ILE A 274 -78.71 33.39 -44.00
CA ILE A 274 -78.26 32.42 -42.98
C ILE A 274 -76.86 31.87 -43.34
N SER A 275 -76.65 31.45 -44.59
CA SER A 275 -75.36 30.92 -45.04
C SER A 275 -74.24 31.97 -44.95
N LYS A 276 -74.51 33.22 -45.32
CA LYS A 276 -73.57 34.34 -45.15
C LYS A 276 -73.24 34.60 -43.68
N GLY A 277 -74.24 34.52 -42.79
CA GLY A 277 -74.04 34.63 -41.35
C GLY A 277 -73.11 33.54 -40.80
N LYS A 278 -73.33 32.27 -41.20
CA LYS A 278 -72.47 31.14 -40.81
C LYS A 278 -71.02 31.31 -41.30
N ILE A 279 -70.83 31.73 -42.55
CA ILE A 279 -69.48 31.99 -43.10
C ILE A 279 -68.76 33.08 -42.29
N MET A 280 -69.46 34.15 -41.93
CA MET A 280 -68.89 35.24 -41.13
C MET A 280 -68.48 34.77 -39.73
N ILE A 281 -69.32 33.97 -39.07
CA ILE A 281 -69.02 33.41 -37.73
C ILE A 281 -67.78 32.50 -37.81
N HIS A 282 -67.75 31.54 -38.73
CA HIS A 282 -66.60 30.64 -38.91
C HIS A 282 -65.32 31.39 -39.29
N SER A 283 -65.41 32.44 -40.12
CA SER A 283 -64.27 33.29 -40.44
C SER A 283 -63.71 33.99 -39.21
N ARG A 284 -64.59 34.47 -38.31
CA ARG A 284 -64.18 35.13 -37.07
C ARG A 284 -63.58 34.15 -36.05
N GLU A 285 -64.18 32.97 -35.92
CA GLU A 285 -63.67 31.89 -35.06
C GLU A 285 -62.27 31.44 -35.51
N SER A 286 -62.11 31.13 -36.79
CA SER A 286 -60.82 30.73 -37.35
C SER A 286 -59.75 31.83 -37.23
N GLU A 287 -60.11 33.11 -37.36
CA GLU A 287 -59.17 34.21 -37.13
C GLU A 287 -58.74 34.32 -35.65
N ASN A 288 -59.68 34.13 -34.73
CA ASN A 288 -59.39 34.10 -33.29
C ASN A 288 -58.48 32.92 -32.92
N GLU A 289 -58.79 31.70 -33.38
CA GLU A 289 -57.97 30.51 -33.16
C GLU A 289 -56.55 30.69 -33.73
N ASN A 290 -56.44 31.18 -34.96
CA ASN A 290 -55.14 31.48 -35.57
C ASN A 290 -54.35 32.52 -34.76
N ARG A 291 -55.02 33.50 -34.15
CA ARG A 291 -54.35 34.48 -33.27
C ARG A 291 -53.81 33.81 -32.01
N TYR A 292 -54.57 32.93 -31.35
CA TYR A 292 -54.09 32.18 -30.19
C TYR A 292 -52.89 31.30 -30.53
N ILE A 293 -52.97 30.54 -31.64
CA ILE A 293 -51.87 29.69 -32.09
C ILE A 293 -50.61 30.51 -32.41
N ARG A 294 -50.75 31.69 -33.02
CA ARG A 294 -49.61 32.59 -33.28
C ARG A 294 -48.97 33.08 -31.98
N ASN A 295 -49.78 33.50 -31.01
CA ASN A 295 -49.29 33.95 -29.71
C ASN A 295 -48.55 32.83 -28.96
N ASP A 296 -49.11 31.62 -28.95
CA ASP A 296 -48.49 30.45 -28.32
C ASP A 296 -47.17 30.08 -29.02
N LYS A 297 -47.14 30.13 -30.36
CA LYS A 297 -45.92 29.93 -31.14
C LYS A 297 -44.84 30.96 -30.77
N GLU A 298 -45.19 32.24 -30.65
CA GLU A 298 -44.24 33.27 -30.25
C GLU A 298 -43.71 33.06 -28.84
N LEU A 299 -44.58 32.69 -27.89
CA LEU A 299 -44.20 32.39 -26.52
C LEU A 299 -43.22 31.21 -26.45
N VAL A 300 -43.50 30.12 -27.17
CA VAL A 300 -42.60 28.96 -27.28
C VAL A 300 -41.27 29.36 -27.93
N LEU A 301 -41.27 30.22 -28.96
CA LEU A 301 -40.04 30.71 -29.58
C LEU A 301 -39.19 31.54 -28.61
N ILE A 302 -39.79 32.37 -27.77
CA ILE A 302 -39.09 33.13 -26.73
C ILE A 302 -38.47 32.18 -25.70
N GLN A 303 -39.23 31.20 -25.21
CA GLN A 303 -38.71 30.18 -24.30
C GLN A 303 -37.55 29.39 -24.91
N LEU A 304 -37.67 28.99 -26.18
CA LEU A 304 -36.62 28.28 -26.90
C LEU A 304 -35.36 29.13 -27.07
N ARG A 305 -35.48 30.45 -27.34
CA ARG A 305 -34.33 31.36 -27.38
C ARG A 305 -33.64 31.46 -26.02
N LYS A 306 -34.43 31.58 -24.93
CA LYS A 306 -33.91 31.60 -23.55
C LYS A 306 -33.20 30.31 -23.18
N LEU A 307 -33.77 29.15 -23.50
CA LEU A 307 -33.13 27.85 -23.26
C LEU A 307 -31.86 27.68 -24.10
N LYS A 308 -31.86 28.15 -25.36
CA LYS A 308 -30.65 28.13 -26.20
C LYS A 308 -29.54 28.98 -25.61
N SER A 309 -29.83 30.18 -25.09
CA SER A 309 -28.83 31.05 -24.48
C SER A 309 -28.27 30.45 -23.18
N GLN A 310 -29.14 29.91 -22.33
CA GLN A 310 -28.73 29.18 -21.11
C GLN A 310 -27.84 27.98 -21.44
N ARG A 311 -28.21 27.17 -22.44
CA ARG A 311 -27.40 26.05 -22.91
C ARG A 311 -26.02 26.49 -23.39
N THR A 312 -25.94 27.59 -24.17
CA THR A 312 -24.64 28.10 -24.63
C THR A 312 -23.78 28.61 -23.49
N GLN A 313 -24.38 29.29 -22.51
CA GLN A 313 -23.67 29.78 -21.32
C GLN A 313 -23.15 28.63 -20.46
N ALA A 314 -23.97 27.60 -20.23
CA ALA A 314 -23.57 26.39 -19.50
C ALA A 314 -22.42 25.65 -20.20
N ARG A 315 -22.49 25.51 -21.53
CA ARG A 315 -21.39 24.92 -22.33
C ARG A 315 -20.10 25.74 -22.22
N ALA A 316 -20.18 27.06 -22.33
CA ALA A 316 -19.00 27.93 -22.20
C ALA A 316 -18.38 27.86 -20.79
N ALA A 317 -19.20 27.84 -19.74
CA ALA A 317 -18.74 27.68 -18.36
C ALA A 317 -18.07 26.32 -18.13
N SER A 318 -18.70 25.23 -18.60
CA SER A 318 -18.14 23.88 -18.53
C SER A 318 -16.80 23.78 -19.27
N GLN A 319 -16.72 24.35 -20.49
CA GLN A 319 -15.47 24.38 -21.26
C GLN A 319 -14.38 25.16 -20.52
N LYS A 320 -14.69 26.33 -19.95
CA LYS A 320 -13.74 27.11 -19.15
C LYS A 320 -13.25 26.34 -17.93
N ASN A 321 -14.16 25.67 -17.22
CA ASN A 321 -13.81 24.85 -16.06
C ASN A 321 -12.93 23.66 -16.44
N LEU A 322 -13.21 22.99 -17.55
CA LEU A 322 -12.40 21.89 -18.07
C LEU A 322 -10.99 22.36 -18.44
N VAL A 323 -10.86 23.50 -19.12
CA VAL A 323 -9.55 24.09 -19.44
C VAL A 323 -8.79 24.44 -18.16
N LYS A 324 -9.44 25.06 -17.17
CA LYS A 324 -8.80 25.38 -15.89
C LYS A 324 -8.32 24.12 -15.17
N LEU A 325 -9.19 23.11 -15.04
CA LEU A 325 -8.86 21.84 -14.38
C LEU A 325 -7.70 21.11 -15.08
N THR A 326 -7.72 21.06 -16.41
CA THR A 326 -6.65 20.40 -17.17
C THR A 326 -5.32 21.13 -17.05
N LEU A 327 -5.31 22.47 -17.03
CA LEU A 327 -4.08 23.24 -16.82
C LEU A 327 -3.53 23.05 -15.40
N GLU A 328 -4.39 23.16 -14.37
CA GLU A 328 -3.99 22.99 -12.97
C GLU A 328 -3.52 21.57 -12.70
N SER A 329 -4.25 20.56 -13.17
CA SER A 329 -3.87 19.14 -13.04
C SER A 329 -2.55 18.84 -13.76
N ASN A 330 -2.33 19.36 -14.97
CA ASN A 330 -1.06 19.15 -15.66
C ASN A 330 0.10 19.86 -14.95
N ALA A 331 -0.13 21.04 -14.37
CA ALA A 331 0.87 21.75 -13.59
C ALA A 331 1.26 20.97 -12.32
N THR A 332 0.27 20.46 -11.58
CA THR A 332 0.53 19.65 -10.37
C THR A 332 1.20 18.33 -10.72
N LEU A 333 0.78 17.64 -11.78
CA LEU A 333 1.44 16.42 -12.26
C LEU A 333 2.90 16.66 -12.66
N LYS A 334 3.20 17.77 -13.34
CA LYS A 334 4.58 18.15 -13.66
C LYS A 334 5.40 18.45 -12.40
N ALA A 335 4.81 19.12 -11.41
CA ALA A 335 5.49 19.40 -10.14
C ALA A 335 5.78 18.10 -9.36
N LEU A 336 4.79 17.21 -9.25
CA LEU A 336 4.95 15.90 -8.61
C LEU A 336 5.98 15.04 -9.33
N ARG A 337 5.99 15.02 -10.67
CA ARG A 337 7.02 14.30 -11.43
C ARG A 337 8.42 14.82 -11.13
N LYS A 338 8.62 16.14 -11.02
CA LYS A 338 9.90 16.71 -10.59
C LYS A 338 10.32 16.25 -9.19
N ILE A 339 9.36 16.06 -8.26
CA ILE A 339 9.65 15.55 -6.91
C ILE A 339 10.05 14.08 -6.98
N VAL A 340 9.34 13.27 -7.76
CA VAL A 340 9.70 11.86 -8.01
C VAL A 340 11.09 11.76 -8.63
N ASP A 341 11.40 12.54 -9.66
CA ASP A 341 12.72 12.57 -10.30
C ASP A 341 13.84 12.93 -9.29
N LYS A 342 13.58 13.85 -8.35
CA LYS A 342 14.52 14.18 -7.27
C LYS A 342 14.67 13.01 -6.29
N GLY A 343 13.57 12.37 -5.89
CA GLY A 343 13.58 11.18 -5.03
C GLY A 343 14.38 10.03 -5.66
N GLU A 344 14.15 9.74 -6.94
CA GLU A 344 14.92 8.72 -7.68
C GLU A 344 16.41 9.06 -7.74
N LYS A 345 16.78 10.32 -7.97
CA LYS A 345 18.18 10.76 -7.94
C LYS A 345 18.81 10.53 -6.57
N ILE A 346 18.10 10.86 -5.48
CA ILE A 346 18.58 10.64 -4.12
C ILE A 346 18.79 9.13 -3.87
N LEU A 347 17.84 8.28 -4.27
CA LEU A 347 17.97 6.83 -4.11
C LEU A 347 19.14 6.26 -4.94
N LYS A 348 19.29 6.68 -6.19
CA LYS A 348 20.42 6.26 -7.06
C LYS A 348 21.76 6.70 -6.46
N LEU A 349 21.86 7.93 -5.95
CA LEU A 349 23.06 8.40 -5.27
C LEU A 349 23.33 7.59 -3.99
N ALA A 350 22.31 7.33 -3.17
CA ALA A 350 22.44 6.51 -1.97
C ALA A 350 22.92 5.08 -2.31
N GLU A 351 22.42 4.47 -3.37
CA GLU A 351 22.85 3.15 -3.85
C GLU A 351 24.32 3.16 -4.32
N ILE A 352 24.73 4.20 -5.06
CA ILE A 352 26.12 4.37 -5.48
C ILE A 352 27.04 4.56 -4.27
N CYS A 353 26.66 5.43 -3.33
CA CYS A 353 27.41 5.65 -2.08
C CYS A 353 27.54 4.36 -1.27
N ARG A 354 26.46 3.56 -1.18
CA ARG A 354 26.42 2.28 -0.47
C ARG A 354 27.42 1.24 -0.99
N LYS A 355 27.88 1.36 -2.23
CA LYS A 355 28.95 0.49 -2.76
C LYS A 355 30.29 0.70 -2.08
N PHE A 356 30.58 1.92 -1.63
CA PHE A 356 31.85 2.31 -1.00
C PHE A 356 31.85 2.15 0.53
N GLU A 357 30.72 1.79 1.12
CA GLU A 357 30.60 1.53 2.56
C GLU A 357 31.15 0.15 2.92
N THR A 358 31.76 0.07 4.11
CA THR A 358 32.26 -1.19 4.67
C THR A 358 31.11 -2.13 5.05
N GLU A 359 31.37 -3.41 5.24
CA GLU A 359 30.34 -4.37 5.66
C GLU A 359 29.76 -4.01 7.03
N GLU A 360 30.60 -3.55 7.95
CA GLU A 360 30.16 -3.07 9.27
C GLU A 360 29.16 -1.91 9.15
N GLU A 361 29.43 -0.94 8.27
CA GLU A 361 28.53 0.20 8.04
C GLU A 361 27.25 -0.14 7.27
N LYS A 362 27.24 -1.26 6.56
CA LYS A 362 26.04 -1.78 5.89
C LYS A 362 25.12 -2.51 6.85
N VAL A 363 25.67 -3.14 7.89
CA VAL A 363 24.95 -3.92 8.91
C VAL A 363 24.54 -3.04 10.10
N LEU A 364 25.44 -2.18 10.59
CA LEU A 364 25.18 -1.17 11.62
C LEU A 364 25.51 0.25 11.08
N PRO A 365 24.58 0.87 10.33
CA PRO A 365 24.80 2.22 9.78
C PRO A 365 24.84 3.33 10.83
N PHE A 366 24.27 3.09 12.03
CA PHE A 366 24.09 4.09 13.07
C PHE A 366 24.69 3.59 14.38
N TYR A 367 25.55 4.42 14.99
CA TYR A 367 26.08 4.16 16.33
C TYR A 367 25.15 4.76 17.40
N SER A 368 25.10 4.12 18.56
CA SER A 368 24.37 4.63 19.72
C SER A 368 24.92 5.99 20.12
N SER A 369 24.03 6.97 20.31
CA SER A 369 24.44 8.30 20.77
C SER A 369 25.21 8.15 22.08
N VAL A 370 26.46 8.62 22.09
CA VAL A 370 27.34 8.56 23.27
C VAL A 370 27.04 9.72 24.25
N LEU A 371 26.12 10.61 23.87
CA LEU A 371 25.68 11.73 24.70
C LEU A 371 24.93 11.21 25.92
N THR A 372 25.34 11.67 27.09
CA THR A 372 24.62 11.42 28.34
C THR A 372 23.30 12.20 28.36
N PRO A 373 22.26 11.73 29.08
CA PRO A 373 20.96 12.42 29.13
C PRO A 373 21.08 13.89 29.59
N LYS A 374 22.07 14.22 30.41
CA LYS A 374 22.37 15.60 30.83
C LYS A 374 22.94 16.48 29.71
N GLU A 375 23.70 15.91 28.79
CA GLU A 375 24.21 16.62 27.61
C GLU A 375 23.13 16.80 26.55
N GLN A 376 22.13 15.91 26.51
CA GLN A 376 20.97 16.03 25.64
C GLN A 376 20.03 17.15 26.11
N GLU A 377 19.73 17.22 27.41
CA GLU A 377 18.97 18.34 28.01
C GLU A 377 19.68 19.69 27.79
N GLY A 378 21.00 19.75 27.95
CA GLY A 378 21.77 20.98 27.70
C GLY A 378 21.77 21.43 26.23
N ILE A 379 21.60 20.52 25.27
CA ILE A 379 21.47 20.88 23.84
C ILE A 379 20.07 21.43 23.56
N GLU A 380 19.02 20.86 24.18
CA GLU A 380 17.64 21.35 24.06
C GLU A 380 17.47 22.74 24.68
N GLU A 381 18.11 23.01 25.82
CA GLU A 381 18.13 24.35 26.45
C GLU A 381 18.86 25.38 25.58
N ASN A 382 19.99 25.01 24.97
CA ASN A 382 20.72 25.91 24.06
C ASN A 382 19.94 26.18 22.76
N LEU A 383 19.02 25.30 22.34
CA LEU A 383 18.17 25.51 21.17
C LEU A 383 17.17 26.65 21.36
N GLU A 384 16.75 26.93 22.60
CA GLU A 384 15.84 28.02 22.93
C GLU A 384 16.50 29.41 22.82
N GLU A 385 17.83 29.49 22.89
CA GLU A 385 18.60 30.75 22.75
C GLU A 385 19.00 31.09 21.30
N LEU A 386 18.69 30.23 20.31
CA LEU A 386 19.02 30.51 18.90
C LEU A 386 18.02 31.42 18.19
N THR A 387 18.54 32.29 17.33
CA THR A 387 17.79 33.20 16.45
C THR A 387 16.74 32.46 15.61
N GLU A 388 15.56 33.07 15.41
CA GLU A 388 14.38 32.46 14.74
C GLU A 388 14.66 31.82 13.35
N GLU A 389 15.68 32.30 12.63
CA GLU A 389 16.09 31.73 11.34
C GLU A 389 16.87 30.40 11.50
N LEU A 390 17.69 30.30 12.54
CA LEU A 390 18.43 29.09 12.87
C LEU A 390 17.53 28.01 13.46
N THR A 391 16.54 28.39 14.28
CA THR A 391 15.53 27.44 14.79
C THR A 391 14.71 26.82 13.67
N LYS A 392 14.30 27.60 12.65
CA LYS A 392 13.62 27.05 11.46
C LYS A 392 14.49 26.08 10.66
N LEU A 393 15.77 26.43 10.46
CA LEU A 393 16.71 25.53 9.79
C LEU A 393 16.91 24.24 10.59
N ILE A 394 17.11 24.33 11.91
CA ILE A 394 17.31 23.16 12.75
C ILE A 394 16.09 22.24 12.67
N VAL A 395 14.87 22.76 12.72
CA VAL A 395 13.62 21.98 12.57
C VAL A 395 13.59 21.18 11.26
N ASP A 396 14.02 21.76 10.14
CA ASP A 396 14.10 21.06 8.85
C ASP A 396 15.15 19.92 8.84
N TYR A 397 16.13 19.95 9.74
CA TYR A 397 17.22 18.97 9.83
C TYR A 397 17.10 17.97 11.00
N ILE A 398 16.12 18.11 11.91
CA ILE A 398 15.88 17.15 13.00
C ILE A 398 15.71 15.72 12.46
N GLY A 399 15.07 15.55 11.30
CA GLY A 399 14.90 14.24 10.65
C GLY A 399 16.19 13.63 10.05
N MET A 400 17.30 14.38 9.99
CA MET A 400 18.55 14.00 9.32
C MET A 400 19.70 13.65 10.29
N GLU A 401 19.44 13.56 11.60
CA GLU A 401 20.46 13.24 12.60
C GLU A 401 21.26 11.96 12.26
N ASN A 402 20.56 10.91 11.84
CA ASN A 402 21.18 9.64 11.50
C ASN A 402 22.05 9.71 10.24
N PHE A 403 21.68 10.56 9.27
CA PHE A 403 22.52 10.86 8.11
C PHE A 403 23.82 11.54 8.55
N TRP A 404 23.72 12.55 9.42
CA TRP A 404 24.89 13.28 9.91
C TRP A 404 25.79 12.45 10.81
N LYS A 405 25.25 11.58 11.66
CA LYS A 405 26.03 10.57 12.42
C LYS A 405 26.89 9.74 11.47
N ARG A 406 26.28 9.22 10.41
CA ARG A 406 26.96 8.40 9.41
C ARG A 406 28.04 9.17 8.65
N TYR A 407 27.71 10.39 8.20
CA TYR A 407 28.65 11.29 7.53
C TYR A 407 29.87 11.60 8.42
N ASN A 408 29.63 11.94 9.69
CA ASN A 408 30.68 12.30 10.64
C ASN A 408 31.59 11.11 10.97
N LYS A 409 31.03 9.91 11.13
CA LYS A 409 31.83 8.68 11.31
C LYS A 409 32.83 8.49 10.16
N VAL A 410 32.33 8.48 8.92
CA VAL A 410 33.17 8.33 7.72
C VAL A 410 34.18 9.47 7.61
N LYS A 411 33.80 10.69 8.02
CA LYS A 411 34.72 11.83 8.01
C LYS A 411 35.88 11.66 9.00
N LEU A 412 35.61 11.13 10.20
CA LEU A 412 36.64 10.82 11.19
C LEU A 412 37.57 9.70 10.70
N GLU A 413 37.02 8.66 10.08
CA GLU A 413 37.81 7.59 9.47
C GLU A 413 38.68 8.11 8.31
N GLN A 414 38.15 9.00 7.47
CA GLN A 414 38.92 9.63 6.42
C GLN A 414 40.13 10.40 7.01
N LEU A 415 39.91 11.16 8.08
CA LEU A 415 40.96 11.92 8.75
C LEU A 415 42.01 11.00 9.41
N SER A 416 41.59 9.91 10.04
CA SER A 416 42.51 8.94 10.66
C SER A 416 43.37 8.24 9.61
N LEU A 417 42.78 7.85 8.48
CA LEU A 417 43.49 7.26 7.33
C LEU A 417 44.48 8.25 6.70
N GLN A 418 44.10 9.52 6.55
CA GLN A 418 45.00 10.57 6.07
C GLN A 418 46.20 10.74 7.01
N HIS A 419 45.96 10.78 8.32
CA HIS A 419 47.02 10.89 9.31
C HIS A 419 47.95 9.67 9.27
N ARG A 420 47.39 8.46 9.19
CA ARG A 420 48.18 7.22 9.10
C ARG A 420 49.00 7.16 7.81
N ARG A 421 48.44 7.59 6.68
CA ARG A 421 49.17 7.70 5.42
C ARG A 421 50.35 8.66 5.54
N ALA A 422 50.16 9.82 6.16
CA ALA A 422 51.24 10.79 6.39
C ALA A 422 52.37 10.19 7.25
N GLN A 423 52.02 9.48 8.34
CA GLN A 423 53.01 8.77 9.16
C GLN A 423 53.77 7.70 8.38
N LEU A 424 53.07 6.89 7.56
CA LEU A 424 53.71 5.85 6.75
C LEU A 424 54.63 6.44 5.68
N LEU A 425 54.28 7.58 5.09
CA LEU A 425 55.14 8.29 4.15
C LEU A 425 56.41 8.82 4.84
N ASP A 426 56.29 9.37 6.05
CA ASP A 426 57.45 9.80 6.84
C ASP A 426 58.37 8.63 7.21
N ILE A 427 57.79 7.50 7.65
CA ILE A 427 58.55 6.27 7.94
C ILE A 427 59.23 5.73 6.68
N ASN A 428 58.53 5.69 5.55
CA ASN A 428 59.10 5.24 4.29
C ASN A 428 60.25 6.15 3.85
N GLY A 429 60.10 7.48 3.99
CA GLY A 429 61.18 8.43 3.74
C GLY A 429 62.40 8.19 4.63
N LYS A 430 62.19 7.92 5.93
CA LYS A 430 63.26 7.54 6.87
C LYS A 430 63.94 6.23 6.48
N LEU A 431 63.17 5.20 6.12
CA LEU A 431 63.70 3.90 5.70
C LEU A 431 64.49 4.00 4.39
N GLN A 432 63.99 4.75 3.41
CA GLN A 432 64.73 5.03 2.17
C GLN A 432 66.02 5.80 2.47
N GLY A 433 65.99 6.75 3.42
CA GLY A 433 67.18 7.44 3.90
C GLY A 433 68.20 6.48 4.56
N MET A 434 67.75 5.61 5.45
CA MET A 434 68.61 4.60 6.10
C MET A 434 69.16 3.58 5.11
N LEU A 435 68.35 3.13 4.14
CA LEU A 435 68.79 2.21 3.09
C LEU A 435 69.84 2.88 2.20
N LYS A 436 69.64 4.16 1.86
CA LYS A 436 70.62 4.95 1.14
C LYS A 436 71.92 5.05 1.94
N GLN A 437 71.87 5.40 3.22
CA GLN A 437 73.05 5.42 4.10
C GLN A 437 73.76 4.06 4.20
N TYR A 438 73.01 2.95 4.24
CA TYR A 438 73.58 1.60 4.27
C TYR A 438 74.29 1.24 2.95
N LEU A 439 73.65 1.54 1.81
CA LEU A 439 74.26 1.34 0.48
C LEU A 439 75.47 2.24 0.25
N ASP A 440 75.40 3.48 0.71
CA ASP A 440 76.51 4.44 0.74
C ASP A 440 77.64 3.97 1.68
N GLY A 441 77.33 3.24 2.76
CA GLY A 441 78.33 2.64 3.64
C GLY A 441 79.04 1.41 3.07
N ILE A 442 78.43 0.69 2.12
CA ILE A 442 78.97 -0.52 1.49
C ILE A 442 79.64 -0.21 0.15
N SER A 443 79.13 0.79 -0.57
CA SER A 443 79.67 1.22 -1.86
C SER A 443 80.64 2.38 -1.69
N VAL A 444 81.73 2.39 -2.46
CA VAL A 444 82.66 3.52 -2.50
C VAL A 444 82.31 4.36 -3.72
N SER A 445 81.59 5.46 -3.50
CA SER A 445 81.20 6.43 -4.55
C SER A 445 81.65 7.85 -4.18
N ASP A 446 81.80 8.74 -5.17
CA ASP A 446 82.29 10.12 -4.95
C ASP A 446 81.47 10.90 -3.92
N VAL A 447 80.16 10.63 -3.83
CA VAL A 447 79.26 11.25 -2.84
C VAL A 447 79.64 10.83 -1.42
N VAL A 448 79.99 9.56 -1.22
CA VAL A 448 80.40 8.99 0.08
C VAL A 448 81.77 9.49 0.50
N LEU A 449 82.68 9.73 -0.46
CA LEU A 449 84.01 10.28 -0.20
C LEU A 449 83.98 11.78 0.15
N SER A 450 82.96 12.51 -0.31
CA SER A 450 82.76 13.94 0.00
C SER A 450 82.09 14.20 1.35
N GLN A 451 81.46 13.19 1.96
CA GLN A 451 80.77 13.27 3.25
C GLN A 451 81.60 12.65 4.38
N LEU A 452 81.27 12.95 5.64
CA LEU A 452 81.94 12.36 6.82
C LEU A 452 81.77 10.83 6.80
N ASN A 453 82.87 10.11 6.59
CA ASN A 453 82.88 8.68 6.36
C ASN A 453 83.98 7.95 7.16
N PRO A 454 83.78 6.67 7.51
CA PRO A 454 84.78 5.87 8.23
C PRO A 454 85.95 5.39 7.35
N LEU A 455 85.85 5.57 6.02
CA LEU A 455 86.84 5.11 5.03
C LEU A 455 88.11 5.96 4.97
N PHE A 456 88.04 7.21 5.46
CA PHE A 456 89.17 8.14 5.51
C PHE A 456 89.42 8.60 6.95
N ILE A 457 90.43 8.01 7.61
CA ILE A 457 90.86 8.40 8.96
C ILE A 457 92.03 9.39 8.82
N VAL A 458 91.79 10.65 9.17
CA VAL A 458 92.81 11.70 9.16
C VAL A 458 93.23 11.98 10.61
N ASN A 459 94.52 11.88 10.91
CA ASN A 459 95.12 12.19 12.22
C ASN A 459 94.58 11.38 13.43
N HIS A 460 94.47 10.05 13.29
CA HIS A 460 94.12 9.12 14.38
C HIS A 460 92.78 9.39 15.12
N ARG A 461 91.90 10.22 14.55
CA ARG A 461 90.52 10.41 15.05
C ARG A 461 89.56 9.90 13.99
N SER A 462 88.67 8.98 14.35
CA SER A 462 87.55 8.64 13.48
C SER A 462 86.64 9.86 13.37
N ASN A 463 86.23 10.21 12.14
CA ASN A 463 85.29 11.31 11.87
C ASN A 463 83.83 10.94 12.19
N LEU A 464 83.60 9.89 12.98
CA LEU A 464 82.29 9.44 13.41
C LEU A 464 81.89 10.15 14.72
N PRO A 465 80.63 10.59 14.88
CA PRO A 465 80.14 11.04 16.17
C PRO A 465 80.27 9.91 17.22
N GLN A 466 80.85 10.22 18.40
CA GLN A 466 80.83 9.29 19.53
C GLN A 466 79.37 9.01 19.94
N PRO A 467 79.03 7.78 20.38
CA PRO A 467 77.69 7.49 20.87
C PRO A 467 77.45 8.30 22.15
N SER A 468 76.50 9.23 22.10
CA SER A 468 75.99 9.90 23.30
C SER A 468 75.43 8.85 24.25
N SER A 469 76.00 8.80 25.45
CA SER A 469 75.51 8.05 26.61
C SER A 469 73.99 8.08 26.72
N THR A 470 73.39 6.90 26.88
CA THR A 470 72.03 6.71 27.37
C THR A 470 71.74 7.60 28.58
N PRO A 471 70.64 8.37 28.60
CA PRO A 471 70.15 8.94 29.84
C PRO A 471 69.63 7.80 30.69
N ILE A 472 70.22 7.63 31.87
CA ILE A 472 69.66 6.84 32.96
C ILE A 472 68.28 7.44 33.28
N ALA A 473 67.23 6.65 33.07
CA ALA A 473 65.89 7.00 33.54
C ALA A 473 65.89 6.96 35.08
N HIS A 474 65.80 8.12 35.71
CA HIS A 474 65.35 8.24 37.10
C HIS A 474 63.83 7.93 37.15
N PRO A 475 63.36 7.10 38.10
CA PRO A 475 61.94 6.82 38.25
C PRO A 475 61.30 7.94 39.07
N GLY A 476 60.42 8.72 38.45
CA GLY A 476 59.65 9.74 39.17
C GLY A 476 59.06 10.78 38.24
N ASP A 477 57.94 10.44 37.60
CA ASP A 477 56.72 11.24 37.75
C ASP A 477 55.58 10.59 36.93
N LYS A 478 54.63 10.01 37.66
CA LYS A 478 53.32 9.68 37.13
C LYS A 478 52.52 10.98 37.04
N GLN A 479 52.42 11.55 35.85
CA GLN A 479 51.30 12.43 35.56
C GLN A 479 50.11 11.56 35.15
N HIS A 480 49.09 11.59 36.02
CA HIS A 480 47.75 11.12 35.73
C HIS A 480 47.19 11.84 34.49
N PRO A 481 46.50 11.15 33.58
CA PRO A 481 45.65 11.82 32.62
C PRO A 481 44.39 12.30 33.35
N THR A 482 44.23 13.61 33.47
CA THR A 482 42.97 14.26 33.80
C THR A 482 42.05 14.15 32.59
N THR A 483 40.89 13.53 32.81
CA THR A 483 39.59 13.64 32.13
C THR A 483 39.54 14.24 30.73
#